data_AF-A0A962PYJ6-F1
#
_entry.id   AF-A0A962PYJ6-F1
#
_cell.length_a   1.000
_cell.length_b   1.000
_cell.length_c   1.000
_cell.angle_alpha   90.00
_cell.angle_beta   90.00
_cell.angle_gamma   90.00
#
_symmetry.space_group_name_H-M   'P 1'
#
loop_
_entity.id
_entity.type
_entity.pdbx_description
1 polymer ?
#
loop_
_entity_poly.entity_id
_entity_poly.type
_entity_poly.pdbx_seq_one_letter_code
_entity_poly.pdbx_strand_id
1 'polypeptide(L)'
;MDSGSPLRVEKTTLKPVIKKTYVLDTNVLLHDPTAVTAFKQHHVVIPMTVLEELDHIKDRHDKTVSREARIAIQMIDKVVDTATPQQIQEGVDVPGTSLEGSPLGTLAIYADQRLSDNSAVPYLDDTQAQANDNRIINVALRLQAEHPNEFVCLVTKDI
;
A
#
# COMPACT_ATOMS: atom_id res chain seq x y z
N MET A 1 24.17 23.84 43.27
CA MET A 1 23.34 24.11 42.08
C MET A 1 23.59 22.95 41.14
N ASP A 2 22.63 22.05 40.98
CA ASP A 2 22.19 21.50 39.69
C ASP A 2 21.12 20.44 39.98
N SER A 3 19.84 20.84 39.97
CA SER A 3 18.71 19.94 40.12
C SER A 3 18.22 19.55 38.73
N GLY A 4 18.75 18.45 38.20
CA GLY A 4 18.31 17.90 36.91
C GLY A 4 16.82 17.58 36.93
N SER A 5 16.07 18.26 36.06
CA SER A 5 14.64 18.02 35.85
C SER A 5 14.42 16.59 35.34
N PRO A 6 13.49 15.80 35.91
CA PRO A 6 13.22 14.46 35.43
C PRO A 6 12.60 14.51 34.03
N LEU A 7 13.11 13.66 33.14
CA LEU A 7 12.56 13.45 31.79
C LEU A 7 11.08 13.09 31.88
N ARG A 8 10.22 13.95 31.31
CA ARG A 8 8.77 13.73 31.25
C ARG A 8 8.47 12.77 30.11
N VAL A 9 8.19 11.52 30.46
CA VAL A 9 7.66 10.52 29.52
C VAL A 9 6.16 10.79 29.36
N GLU A 10 5.77 11.48 28.29
CA GLU A 10 4.36 11.56 27.92
C GLU A 10 3.92 10.19 27.39
N LYS A 11 3.00 9.53 28.12
CA LYS A 11 2.32 8.34 27.61
C LYS A 11 1.42 8.78 26.46
N THR A 12 1.89 8.62 25.23
CA THR A 12 1.06 8.79 24.03
C THR A 12 -0.01 7.70 24.06
N THR A 13 -1.23 8.07 24.44
CA THR A 13 -2.40 7.21 24.27
C THR A 13 -2.64 7.12 22.77
N LEU A 14 -2.31 5.98 22.15
CA LEU A 14 -2.61 5.75 20.74
C LEU A 14 -4.13 5.88 20.57
N LYS A 15 -4.56 6.82 19.73
CA LYS A 15 -5.99 6.94 19.39
C LYS A 15 -6.45 5.61 18.77
N PRO A 16 -7.61 5.08 19.15
CA PRO A 16 -8.14 3.88 18.51
C PRO A 16 -8.31 4.16 17.02
N VAL A 17 -7.54 3.44 16.22
CA VAL A 17 -7.59 3.54 14.77
C VAL A 17 -8.82 2.80 14.28
N ILE A 18 -9.75 3.53 13.65
CA ILE A 18 -11.02 2.98 13.16
C ILE A 18 -10.81 2.17 11.87
N LYS A 19 -9.86 2.59 11.02
CA LYS A 19 -9.56 1.95 9.73
C LYS A 19 -8.05 1.94 9.47
N LYS A 20 -7.54 0.79 9.02
CA LYS A 20 -6.14 0.60 8.63
C LYS A 20 -6.05 0.51 7.11
N THR A 21 -5.08 1.21 6.57
CA THR A 21 -4.76 1.27 5.15
C THR A 21 -3.35 0.72 4.95
N TYR A 22 -3.21 -0.33 4.14
CA TYR A 22 -1.94 -0.96 3.82
C TYR A 22 -1.54 -0.60 2.39
N VAL A 23 -0.39 0.04 2.23
CA VAL A 23 0.20 0.31 0.92
C VAL A 23 1.16 -0.84 0.63
N LEU A 24 0.91 -1.59 -0.44
CA LEU A 24 1.73 -2.76 -0.79
C LEU A 24 2.83 -2.38 -1.76
N ASP A 25 3.99 -2.99 -1.55
CA ASP A 25 5.15 -2.98 -2.42
C ASP A 25 5.13 -4.19 -3.39
N THR A 26 5.80 -4.06 -4.54
CA THR A 26 6.01 -5.11 -5.53
C THR A 26 6.62 -6.37 -4.92
N ASN A 27 7.65 -6.23 -4.07
CA ASN A 27 8.36 -7.40 -3.53
C ASN A 27 7.50 -8.24 -2.58
N VAL A 28 6.49 -7.64 -1.94
CA VAL A 28 5.49 -8.39 -1.17
C VAL A 28 4.68 -9.29 -2.10
N LEU A 29 4.22 -8.75 -3.24
CA LEU A 29 3.40 -9.48 -4.21
C LEU A 29 4.17 -10.55 -4.98
N LEU A 30 5.47 -10.32 -5.23
CA LEU A 30 6.33 -11.34 -5.86
C LEU A 30 6.62 -12.51 -4.93
N HIS A 31 6.69 -12.27 -3.62
CA HIS A 31 6.89 -13.32 -2.64
C HIS A 31 5.58 -14.04 -2.29
N ASP A 32 4.49 -13.29 -2.19
CA ASP A 32 3.16 -13.81 -1.91
C ASP A 32 2.10 -13.08 -2.76
N PRO A 33 1.75 -13.64 -3.93
CA PRO A 33 0.71 -13.07 -4.79
C PRO A 33 -0.66 -12.97 -4.10
N THR A 34 -0.90 -13.77 -3.05
CA THR A 34 -2.16 -13.76 -2.31
C THR A 34 -2.26 -12.63 -1.29
N ALA A 35 -1.18 -11.86 -1.10
CA ALA A 35 -1.15 -10.76 -0.14
C ALA A 35 -2.27 -9.74 -0.38
N VAL A 36 -2.73 -9.53 -1.63
CA VAL A 36 -3.84 -8.62 -1.94
C VAL A 36 -5.16 -8.95 -1.23
N THR A 37 -5.36 -10.22 -0.83
CA THR A 37 -6.55 -10.67 -0.07
C THR A 37 -6.24 -11.04 1.38
N ALA A 38 -4.98 -10.97 1.81
CA ALA A 38 -4.54 -11.42 3.13
C ALA A 38 -4.85 -10.44 4.27
N PHE A 39 -5.15 -9.17 3.95
CA PHE A 39 -5.32 -8.11 4.94
C PHE A 39 -6.71 -8.04 5.60
N LYS A 40 -7.54 -9.08 5.44
CA LYS A 40 -8.87 -9.20 6.08
C LYS A 40 -9.69 -7.91 5.87
N GLN A 41 -10.46 -7.45 6.86
CA GLN A 41 -11.34 -6.28 6.82
C GLN A 41 -10.67 -4.89 6.58
N HIS A 42 -9.44 -4.83 6.08
CA HIS A 42 -8.68 -3.60 5.93
C HIS A 42 -8.67 -3.07 4.50
N HIS A 43 -8.28 -1.81 4.36
CA HIS A 43 -8.13 -1.17 3.05
C HIS A 43 -6.72 -1.44 2.53
N VAL A 44 -6.62 -1.97 1.32
CA VAL A 44 -5.36 -2.28 0.64
C VAL A 44 -5.23 -1.33 -0.54
N VAL A 45 -4.08 -0.69 -0.65
CA VAL A 45 -3.74 0.23 -1.74
C VAL A 45 -2.54 -0.31 -2.48
N ILE A 46 -2.67 -0.41 -3.80
CA ILE A 46 -1.58 -0.74 -4.72
C ILE A 46 -1.22 0.52 -5.51
N PRO A 47 -0.03 1.09 -5.33
CA PRO A 47 0.48 2.14 -6.21
C PRO A 47 0.52 1.68 -7.68
N MET A 48 0.20 2.57 -8.62
CA MET A 48 0.32 2.29 -10.05
C MET A 48 1.75 1.85 -10.44
N THR A 49 2.77 2.41 -9.77
CA THR A 49 4.17 1.98 -9.93
C THR A 49 4.36 0.49 -9.71
N VAL A 50 3.67 -0.09 -8.72
CA VAL A 50 3.78 -1.52 -8.41
C VAL A 50 3.20 -2.36 -9.55
N LEU A 51 2.10 -1.92 -10.16
CA LEU A 51 1.54 -2.58 -11.34
C LEU A 51 2.49 -2.52 -12.53
N GLU A 52 3.13 -1.36 -12.77
CA GLU A 52 4.15 -1.18 -13.82
C GLU A 52 5.32 -2.15 -13.63
N GLU A 53 5.80 -2.31 -12.39
CA GLU A 53 6.89 -3.23 -12.07
C GLU A 53 6.49 -4.70 -12.27
N LEU A 54 5.32 -5.11 -11.80
CA LEU A 54 4.79 -6.46 -12.03
C LEU A 54 4.68 -6.77 -13.53
N ASP A 55 4.21 -5.80 -14.32
CA ASP A 55 4.12 -5.91 -15.78
C ASP A 55 5.50 -6.05 -16.43
N HIS A 56 6.50 -5.31 -15.98
CA HIS A 56 7.87 -5.49 -16.46
C HIS A 56 8.48 -6.83 -16.05
N ILE A 57 8.13 -7.35 -14.87
CA ILE A 57 8.70 -8.58 -14.33
C ILE A 57 8.11 -9.81 -14.99
N LYS A 58 6.81 -9.82 -15.33
CA LYS A 58 6.15 -11.00 -15.91
C LYS A 58 6.79 -11.46 -17.23
N ASP A 59 7.47 -10.56 -17.95
CA ASP A 59 8.13 -10.83 -19.23
C ASP A 59 9.63 -11.20 -19.10
N ARG A 60 10.17 -11.27 -17.88
CA ARG A 60 11.58 -11.62 -17.62
C ARG A 60 11.84 -13.13 -17.77
N HIS A 61 13.13 -13.45 -17.96
CA HIS A 61 13.61 -14.81 -18.22
C HIS A 61 13.57 -15.74 -17.00
N ASP A 62 13.49 -15.19 -15.77
CA ASP A 62 13.30 -15.97 -14.54
C ASP A 62 11.87 -16.50 -14.46
N LYS A 63 11.69 -17.79 -14.74
CA LYS A 63 10.37 -18.40 -14.84
C LYS A 63 9.58 -18.40 -13.54
N THR A 64 10.25 -18.42 -12.38
CA THR A 64 9.56 -18.49 -11.09
C THR A 64 9.02 -17.11 -10.72
N VAL A 65 9.88 -16.09 -10.74
CA VAL A 65 9.46 -14.71 -10.40
C VAL A 65 8.43 -14.19 -11.41
N SER A 66 8.62 -14.47 -12.69
CA SER A 66 7.64 -14.11 -13.74
C SER A 66 6.30 -14.84 -13.58
N ARG A 67 6.26 -16.02 -12.95
CA ARG A 67 5.00 -16.72 -12.65
C ARG A 67 4.28 -16.04 -11.49
N GLU A 68 4.97 -15.74 -10.40
CA GLU A 68 4.37 -15.06 -9.25
C GLU A 68 3.81 -13.68 -9.63
N ALA A 69 4.53 -12.92 -10.46
CA ALA A 69 4.04 -11.66 -11.01
C ALA A 69 2.73 -11.82 -11.80
N ARG A 70 2.61 -12.85 -12.65
CA ARG A 70 1.36 -13.15 -13.39
C ARG A 70 0.21 -13.49 -12.44
N ILE A 71 0.48 -14.26 -11.39
CA ILE A 71 -0.55 -14.62 -10.40
C ILE A 71 -1.02 -13.36 -9.68
N ALA A 72 -0.10 -12.49 -9.26
CA ALA A 72 -0.42 -11.24 -8.58
C ALA A 72 -1.32 -10.35 -9.45
N ILE A 73 -0.93 -10.12 -10.72
CA ILE A 73 -1.75 -9.36 -11.68
C ILE A 73 -3.14 -9.99 -11.84
N GLN A 74 -3.22 -11.31 -12.03
CA GLN A 74 -4.51 -12.01 -12.15
C GLN A 74 -5.38 -11.88 -10.90
N MET A 75 -4.79 -11.84 -9.70
CA MET A 75 -5.54 -11.67 -8.46
C MET A 75 -6.06 -10.24 -8.32
N ILE A 76 -5.26 -9.24 -8.72
CA ILE A 76 -5.67 -7.83 -8.74
C ILE A 76 -6.81 -7.65 -9.76
N ASP A 77 -6.62 -8.12 -10.99
CA ASP A 77 -7.61 -8.04 -12.07
C ASP A 77 -8.94 -8.66 -11.64
N LYS A 78 -8.93 -9.84 -11.00
CA LYS A 78 -10.16 -10.49 -10.51
C LYS A 78 -10.96 -9.66 -9.50
N VAL A 79 -10.31 -8.75 -8.78
CA VAL A 79 -11.00 -7.87 -7.82
C VAL A 79 -11.56 -6.64 -8.54
N VAL A 80 -10.85 -6.11 -9.54
CA VAL A 80 -11.18 -4.82 -10.16
C VAL A 80 -11.81 -4.90 -11.55
N ASP A 81 -11.93 -6.09 -12.16
CA ASP A 81 -12.33 -6.31 -13.57
C ASP A 81 -13.67 -5.66 -13.97
N THR A 82 -14.62 -5.60 -13.05
CA THR A 82 -15.97 -5.07 -13.25
C THR A 82 -16.15 -3.67 -12.68
N ALA A 83 -15.12 -3.12 -12.05
CA ALA A 83 -15.15 -1.81 -11.41
C ALA A 83 -14.83 -0.69 -12.41
N THR A 84 -15.50 0.44 -12.24
CA THR A 84 -15.16 1.68 -12.94
C THR A 84 -13.84 2.27 -12.40
N PRO A 85 -13.16 3.13 -13.17
CA PRO A 85 -11.94 3.80 -12.68
C PRO A 85 -12.15 4.57 -11.36
N GLN A 86 -13.34 5.13 -11.14
CA GLN A 86 -13.68 5.81 -9.89
C GLN A 86 -13.78 4.80 -8.73
N GLN A 87 -14.47 3.68 -8.92
CA GLN A 87 -14.57 2.63 -7.90
C GLN A 87 -13.21 2.03 -7.55
N ILE A 88 -12.32 1.89 -8.55
CA ILE A 88 -10.95 1.43 -8.32
C ILE A 88 -10.16 2.40 -7.44
N GLN A 89 -10.36 3.71 -7.58
CA GLN A 89 -9.69 4.71 -6.74
C GLN A 89 -10.27 4.75 -5.32
N GLU A 90 -11.60 4.62 -5.19
CA GLU A 90 -12.29 4.62 -3.89
C GLU A 90 -12.07 3.31 -3.11
N GLY A 91 -11.83 2.20 -3.82
CA GLY A 91 -11.64 0.86 -3.28
C GLY A 91 -12.79 -0.07 -3.65
N VAL A 92 -12.45 -1.21 -4.24
CA VAL A 92 -13.38 -2.28 -4.64
C VAL A 92 -13.40 -3.36 -3.58
N ASP A 93 -14.58 -3.87 -3.23
CA ASP A 93 -14.70 -4.95 -2.26
C ASP A 93 -13.97 -6.21 -2.74
N VAL A 94 -13.11 -6.76 -1.87
CA VAL A 94 -12.42 -8.02 -2.14
C VAL A 94 -13.44 -9.17 -2.02
N PRO A 95 -13.66 -9.97 -3.08
CA PRO A 95 -14.66 -11.04 -3.06
C PRO A 95 -14.36 -12.10 -2.00
N GLY A 96 -15.39 -12.49 -1.23
CA GLY A 96 -15.33 -13.57 -0.26
C GLY A 96 -15.61 -13.10 1.18
N THR A 97 -15.44 -14.03 2.11
CA THR A 97 -15.62 -13.77 3.55
C THR A 97 -14.49 -14.40 4.35
N SER A 98 -14.19 -13.81 5.51
CA SER A 98 -13.28 -14.39 6.48
C SER A 98 -13.87 -15.65 7.09
N LEU A 99 -13.06 -16.40 7.85
CA LEU A 99 -13.54 -17.56 8.62
C LEU A 99 -14.65 -17.20 9.62
N GLU A 100 -14.75 -15.93 10.00
CA GLU A 100 -15.76 -15.40 10.92
C GLU A 100 -17.00 -14.85 10.17
N GLY A 101 -17.04 -15.00 8.84
CA GLY A 101 -18.15 -14.54 7.99
C GLY A 101 -18.13 -13.04 7.69
N SER A 102 -17.06 -12.32 8.06
CA SER A 102 -16.93 -10.88 7.78
C SER A 102 -16.38 -10.63 6.37
N PRO A 103 -16.63 -9.47 5.75
CA PRO A 103 -16.00 -9.09 4.47
C PRO A 103 -14.45 -9.09 4.54
N LEU A 104 -13.81 -9.33 3.40
CA LEU A 104 -12.35 -9.42 3.22
C LEU A 104 -11.67 -8.07 2.93
N GLY A 105 -12.36 -6.94 3.18
CA GLY A 105 -11.81 -5.60 2.98
C GLY A 105 -11.97 -5.08 1.54
N THR A 106 -11.18 -4.08 1.19
CA THR A 106 -11.27 -3.37 -0.10
C THR A 106 -9.90 -3.19 -0.73
N LEU A 107 -9.81 -3.25 -2.05
CA LEU A 107 -8.61 -3.01 -2.84
C LEU A 107 -8.75 -1.74 -3.69
N ALA A 108 -7.82 -0.82 -3.56
CA ALA A 108 -7.73 0.39 -4.39
C ALA A 108 -6.41 0.44 -5.18
N ILE A 109 -6.44 1.07 -6.35
CA ILE A 109 -5.24 1.39 -7.13
C ILE A 109 -5.01 2.90 -7.07
N TYR A 110 -3.82 3.30 -6.62
CA TYR A 110 -3.46 4.71 -6.45
C TYR A 110 -2.61 5.20 -7.62
N ALA A 111 -3.08 6.24 -8.33
CA ALA A 111 -2.40 6.83 -9.47
C ALA A 111 -1.25 7.77 -9.06
N ASP A 112 -0.15 7.19 -8.58
CA ASP A 112 1.00 7.92 -8.02
C ASP A 112 1.77 8.78 -9.05
N GLN A 113 1.62 8.51 -10.36
CA GLN A 113 2.17 9.33 -11.45
C GLN A 113 1.72 10.81 -11.41
N ARG A 114 0.61 11.08 -10.70
CA ARG A 114 0.01 12.41 -10.56
C ARG A 114 0.44 13.09 -9.26
N LEU A 115 1.20 12.41 -8.42
CA LEU A 115 1.79 13.01 -7.24
C LEU A 115 2.89 13.96 -7.68
N SER A 116 2.89 15.13 -7.07
CA SER A 116 3.91 16.14 -7.23
C SER A 116 4.25 16.70 -5.87
N ASP A 117 5.46 17.27 -5.74
CA ASP A 117 5.84 18.02 -4.56
C ASP A 117 4.78 19.09 -4.27
N ASN A 118 4.22 18.99 -3.08
CA ASN A 118 3.34 19.98 -2.50
C ASN A 118 3.88 20.22 -1.10
N SER A 119 4.26 21.46 -0.78
CA SER A 119 4.91 21.85 0.47
C SER A 119 4.15 21.47 1.75
N ALA A 120 2.89 21.00 1.65
CA ALA A 120 2.08 20.53 2.76
C ALA A 120 2.38 19.08 3.22
N VAL A 121 3.02 18.24 2.39
CA VAL A 121 3.32 16.84 2.70
C VAL A 121 4.77 16.54 2.32
N PRO A 122 5.57 15.85 3.16
CA PRO A 122 6.91 15.43 2.76
C PRO A 122 6.88 14.65 1.44
N TYR A 123 7.79 14.99 0.52
CA TYR A 123 7.90 14.38 -0.79
C TYR A 123 9.34 13.95 -1.04
N LEU A 124 9.52 12.70 -1.46
CA LEU A 124 10.81 12.17 -1.90
C LEU A 124 10.93 12.35 -3.41
N ASP A 125 12.07 12.88 -3.88
CA ASP A 125 12.30 13.16 -5.30
C ASP A 125 12.50 11.86 -6.11
N ASP A 126 11.93 11.83 -7.31
CA ASP A 126 11.91 10.67 -8.20
C ASP A 126 13.11 10.65 -9.17
N THR A 127 14.03 11.63 -9.10
CA THR A 127 15.20 11.69 -10.00
C THR A 127 16.33 10.71 -9.65
N GLN A 128 16.12 9.80 -8.70
CA GLN A 128 17.17 8.93 -8.15
C GLN A 128 17.02 7.47 -8.60
N ALA A 129 18.05 6.66 -8.34
CA ALA A 129 18.04 5.22 -8.61
C ALA A 129 16.91 4.46 -7.89
N GLN A 130 16.28 5.08 -6.88
CA GLN A 130 15.18 4.55 -6.06
C GLN A 130 13.85 5.24 -6.36
N ALA A 131 13.65 5.70 -7.61
CA ALA A 131 12.44 6.41 -8.01
C ALA A 131 11.15 5.64 -7.70
N ASN A 132 11.14 4.31 -7.88
CA ASN A 132 9.96 3.49 -7.60
C ASN A 132 9.67 3.39 -6.09
N ASP A 133 10.70 3.13 -5.28
CA ASP A 133 10.59 3.11 -3.81
C ASP A 133 10.04 4.46 -3.30
N ASN A 134 10.57 5.56 -3.83
CA ASN A 134 10.14 6.91 -3.48
C ASN A 134 8.67 7.16 -3.86
N ARG A 135 8.24 6.75 -5.05
CA ARG A 135 6.82 6.81 -5.47
C ARG A 135 5.91 6.05 -4.49
N ILE A 136 6.30 4.84 -4.08
CA ILE A 136 5.53 4.02 -3.13
C ILE A 136 5.46 4.70 -1.75
N ILE A 137 6.58 5.23 -1.25
CA ILE A 137 6.63 5.97 0.01
C ILE A 137 5.77 7.23 -0.05
N ASN A 138 5.83 7.98 -1.16
CA ASN A 138 5.04 9.19 -1.39
C ASN A 138 3.53 8.90 -1.36
N VAL A 139 3.08 7.74 -1.85
CA VAL A 139 1.68 7.29 -1.71
C VAL A 139 1.31 7.14 -0.23
N ALA A 140 2.13 6.44 0.57
CA ALA A 140 1.85 6.25 1.99
C ALA A 140 1.80 7.59 2.77
N LEU A 141 2.75 8.49 2.49
CA LEU A 141 2.79 9.83 3.09
C LEU A 141 1.55 10.66 2.70
N ARG A 142 1.15 10.62 1.42
CA ARG A 142 -0.02 11.33 0.93
C ARG A 142 -1.30 10.82 1.58
N LEU A 143 -1.50 9.49 1.61
CA LEU A 143 -2.67 8.88 2.26
C LEU A 143 -2.76 9.23 3.75
N GLN A 144 -1.61 9.28 4.44
CA GLN A 144 -1.59 9.67 5.85
C GLN A 144 -1.99 11.14 6.06
N ALA A 145 -1.63 12.02 5.13
CA ALA A 145 -2.03 13.43 5.16
C ALA A 145 -3.52 13.62 4.80
N GLU A 146 -4.04 12.86 3.84
CA GLU A 146 -5.46 12.88 3.42
C GLU A 146 -6.39 12.26 4.46
N HIS A 147 -5.90 11.26 5.20
CA HIS A 147 -6.66 10.50 6.20
C HIS A 147 -6.00 10.55 7.58
N PRO A 148 -6.00 11.70 8.29
CA PRO A 148 -5.27 11.88 9.56
C PRO A 148 -5.81 11.04 10.73
N ASN A 149 -6.98 10.42 10.57
CA ASN A 149 -7.60 9.53 11.56
C ASN A 149 -7.46 8.05 11.22
N GLU A 150 -6.81 7.72 10.10
CA GLU A 150 -6.52 6.35 9.68
C GLU A 150 -5.07 5.99 9.97
N PHE A 151 -4.80 4.70 10.15
CA PHE A 151 -3.43 4.20 10.23
C PHE A 151 -3.00 3.76 8.84
N VAL A 152 -1.99 4.42 8.31
CA VAL A 152 -1.38 4.05 7.04
C VAL A 152 -0.09 3.28 7.32
N CYS A 153 0.05 2.12 6.70
CA CYS A 153 1.19 1.23 6.86
C CYS A 153 1.75 0.87 5.49
N LEU A 154 3.01 1.21 5.24
CA LEU A 154 3.74 0.65 4.11
C LEU A 154 4.14 -0.80 4.45
N VAL A 155 3.87 -1.74 3.54
CA VAL A 155 4.25 -3.14 3.67
C VAL A 155 5.29 -3.43 2.60
N THR A 156 6.54 -3.67 3.03
CA THR A 156 7.69 -3.97 2.17
C THR A 156 8.46 -5.18 2.70
N LYS A 157 9.27 -5.79 1.83
CA LYS A 157 10.17 -6.92 2.12
C LYS A 157 11.66 -6.57 1.93
N ASP A 158 11.99 -5.32 1.59
CA ASP A 158 13.33 -4.89 1.20
C ASP A 158 14.24 -4.45 2.37
N ILE A 159 14.07 -5.06 3.55
CA ILE A 159 14.83 -4.74 4.77
C ILE A 159 15.55 -5.98 5.32
#